data_AF-A0AAC9VM65-F1
#
_entry.id   AF-A0AAC9VM65-F1
#
_cell.length_a   1.000
_cell.length_b   1.000
_cell.length_c   1.000
_cell.angle_alpha   90.00
_cell.angle_beta   90.00
_cell.angle_gamma   90.00
#
_symmetry.space_group_name_H-M   'P 1'
#
loop_
_entity.id
_entity.type
_entity.pdbx_description
1 polymer ?
#
loop_
_entity_poly.entity_id
_entity_poly.type
_entity_poly.pdbx_seq_one_letter_code
_entity_poly.pdbx_strand_id
1 'polypeptide(L)'
;MCLCLLPLLTGCVRTPIKYLPVPPAPIPATLLDDCAPPVISEHMTWGDSLVLNEQLLLALEMCNQDKAAIRRIEEQKNDSQK
;
A
#
# COMPACT_ATOMS: atom_id res chain seq x y z
N MET A 1 49.31 -39.84 26.85
CA MET A 1 47.87 -39.84 27.23
C MET A 1 47.35 -38.40 27.16
N CYS A 2 46.92 -37.94 25.99
CA CYS A 2 46.11 -36.71 25.87
C CYS A 2 45.44 -36.62 24.48
N LEU A 3 44.72 -37.68 24.09
CA LEU A 3 43.91 -37.70 22.86
C LEU A 3 42.46 -37.21 23.11
N CYS A 4 42.11 -36.88 24.37
CA CYS A 4 40.75 -36.57 24.78
C CYS A 4 40.27 -35.15 24.44
N LEU A 5 41.13 -34.29 23.85
CA LEU A 5 40.82 -32.89 23.56
C LEU A 5 40.39 -32.61 22.11
N LEU A 6 40.56 -33.57 21.20
CA LEU A 6 40.17 -33.45 19.78
C LEU A 6 38.66 -33.20 19.53
N PRO A 7 37.71 -33.79 20.29
CA PRO A 7 36.28 -33.57 20.03
C PRO A 7 35.77 -32.19 20.46
N LEU A 8 36.58 -31.39 21.17
CA LEU A 8 36.20 -30.02 21.56
C LEU A 8 36.41 -28.98 20.46
N LEU A 9 37.11 -29.31 19.36
CA LEU A 9 37.32 -28.38 18.23
C LEU A 9 36.24 -28.49 17.14
N THR A 10 35.32 -29.46 17.21
CA THR A 10 34.25 -29.62 16.23
C THR A 10 32.98 -28.91 16.70
N GLY A 11 33.05 -27.58 16.79
CA GLY A 11 31.95 -26.74 17.29
C GLY A 11 31.56 -25.59 16.36
N CYS A 12 31.79 -25.69 15.05
CA CYS A 12 31.34 -24.67 14.10
C CYS A 12 29.97 -25.04 13.53
N VAL A 13 28.91 -24.76 14.30
CA VAL A 13 27.54 -24.75 13.77
C VAL A 13 27.38 -23.50 12.93
N ARG A 14 27.24 -23.66 11.61
CA ARG A 14 26.75 -22.59 10.73
C ARG A 14 25.24 -22.72 10.65
N THR A 15 24.51 -21.81 11.28
CA THR A 15 23.06 -21.74 11.13
C THR A 15 22.74 -21.30 9.70
N PRO A 16 22.02 -22.11 8.89
CA PRO A 16 21.59 -21.67 7.58
C PRO A 16 20.64 -20.48 7.73
N ILE A 17 20.90 -19.38 7.02
CA ILE A 17 19.98 -18.24 6.96
C ILE A 17 18.75 -18.68 6.15
N LYS A 18 17.60 -18.75 6.81
CA LYS A 18 16.32 -18.93 6.14
C LYS A 18 15.77 -17.56 5.76
N TYR A 19 15.84 -17.21 4.49
CA TYR A 19 15.12 -16.06 3.97
C TYR A 19 13.63 -16.36 3.98
N LEU A 20 12.86 -15.52 4.67
CA LEU A 20 11.40 -15.55 4.65
C LEU A 20 10.93 -14.59 3.57
N PRO A 21 9.94 -14.97 2.74
CA PRO A 21 9.34 -14.05 1.80
C PRO A 21 8.69 -12.91 2.60
N VAL A 22 9.05 -11.67 2.24
CA VAL A 22 8.42 -10.49 2.84
C VAL A 22 7.06 -10.31 2.16
N PRO A 23 5.96 -10.18 2.92
CA PRO A 23 4.66 -9.89 2.33
C PRO A 23 4.74 -8.57 1.57
N PRO A 24 4.04 -8.45 0.42
CA PRO A 24 4.06 -7.21 -0.34
C PRO A 24 3.51 -6.06 0.51
N ALA A 25 4.07 -4.87 0.31
CA ALA A 25 3.61 -3.68 1.03
C ALA A 25 2.08 -3.50 0.85
N PRO A 26 1.37 -3.12 1.91
CA PRO A 26 -0.06 -2.82 1.82
C PRO A 26 -0.27 -1.55 0.98
N ILE A 27 -1.47 -1.42 0.42
CA ILE A 27 -1.90 -0.16 -0.21
C ILE A 27 -1.98 0.91 0.90
N PRO A 28 -1.44 2.12 0.67
CA PRO A 28 -1.59 3.23 1.61
C PRO A 28 -3.06 3.44 1.98
N ALA A 29 -3.35 3.55 3.28
CA ALA A 29 -4.72 3.71 3.78
C ALA A 29 -5.44 4.92 3.15
N THR A 30 -4.70 6.00 2.87
CA THR A 30 -5.23 7.21 2.23
C THR A 30 -5.81 6.98 0.84
N LEU A 31 -5.35 5.96 0.11
CA LEU A 31 -5.91 5.61 -1.20
C LEU A 31 -7.21 4.81 -1.08
N LEU A 32 -7.49 4.27 0.11
CA LEU A 32 -8.67 3.46 0.40
C LEU A 32 -9.75 4.27 1.13
N ASP A 33 -9.51 5.56 1.35
CA ASP A 33 -10.50 6.44 1.94
C ASP A 33 -11.72 6.61 1.01
N ASP A 34 -12.89 6.82 1.61
CA ASP A 34 -14.11 7.03 0.84
C ASP A 34 -14.05 8.34 0.04
N CYS A 35 -14.62 8.28 -1.17
CA CYS A 35 -14.86 9.46 -2.01
C CYS A 35 -15.96 10.34 -1.42
N ALA A 36 -15.58 11.22 -0.48
CA ALA A 36 -16.53 12.11 0.19
C ALA A 36 -17.05 13.19 -0.79
N PRO A 37 -18.38 13.28 -1.00
CA PRO A 37 -18.94 14.39 -1.76
C PRO A 37 -18.85 15.70 -0.96
N PRO A 38 -18.85 16.87 -1.63
CA PRO A 38 -18.99 18.15 -0.96
C PRO A 38 -20.36 18.24 -0.27
N VAL A 39 -20.45 19.12 0.74
CA VAL A 39 -21.71 19.37 1.44
C VAL A 39 -22.70 20.05 0.49
N ILE A 40 -23.88 19.46 0.34
CA ILE A 40 -24.97 20.02 -0.48
C ILE A 40 -25.92 20.77 0.45
N SER A 41 -26.08 22.08 0.19
CA SER A 41 -27.03 22.92 0.93
C SER A 41 -28.48 22.61 0.54
N GLU A 42 -29.39 22.65 1.50
CA GLU A 42 -30.84 22.55 1.25
C GLU A 42 -31.37 23.75 0.43
N HIS A 43 -30.70 24.90 0.54
CA HIS A 43 -31.01 26.10 -0.22
C HIS A 43 -29.78 26.56 -0.99
N MET A 44 -29.92 26.69 -2.31
CA MET A 44 -28.84 27.11 -3.21
C MET A 44 -29.40 28.02 -4.30
N THR A 45 -28.63 29.04 -4.66
CA THR A 45 -28.88 29.82 -5.88
C THR A 45 -28.41 29.03 -7.10
N TRP A 46 -28.77 29.51 -8.29
CA TRP A 46 -28.23 28.93 -9.52
C TRP A 46 -26.70 29.13 -9.61
N GLY A 47 -26.17 30.22 -9.08
CA GLY A 47 -24.71 30.45 -9.00
C GLY A 47 -24.01 29.41 -8.12
N ASP A 48 -24.59 29.09 -6.97
CA ASP A 48 -24.06 28.05 -6.07
C ASP A 48 -24.07 26.67 -6.72
N SER A 49 -24.99 26.41 -7.67
CA SER A 49 -25.01 25.16 -8.44
C SER A 49 -23.77 24.98 -9.29
N LEU A 50 -23.23 26.06 -9.86
CA LEU A 50 -22.01 25.99 -10.67
C LEU A 50 -20.81 25.66 -9.80
N VAL A 51 -20.69 26.32 -8.64
CA VAL A 51 -19.63 26.05 -7.66
C VAL A 51 -19.72 24.61 -7.15
N LEU A 52 -20.93 24.13 -6.84
CA LEU A 52 -21.13 22.75 -6.42
C LEU A 52 -20.71 21.75 -7.51
N ASN A 53 -21.07 22.00 -8.78
CA ASN A 53 -20.66 21.13 -9.90
C ASN A 53 -19.14 21.10 -10.07
N GLU A 54 -18.45 22.24 -9.93
CA GLU A 54 -16.99 22.28 -9.93
C GLU A 54 -16.40 21.42 -8.80
N GLN A 55 -16.90 21.58 -7.57
CA GLN A 55 -16.44 20.79 -6.42
C GLN A 55 -16.68 19.28 -6.62
N LEU A 56 -17.82 18.89 -7.19
CA LEU A 56 -18.13 17.50 -7.53
C LEU A 56 -17.18 16.94 -8.58
N LEU A 57 -16.85 17.72 -9.62
CA LEU A 57 -15.91 17.32 -10.65
C LEU A 57 -14.49 17.15 -10.09
N LEU A 58 -14.06 18.04 -9.21
CA LEU A 58 -12.77 17.94 -8.52
C LEU A 58 -12.69 16.70 -7.62
N ALA A 59 -13.73 16.43 -6.82
CA ALA A 59 -13.80 15.22 -6.00
C ALA A 59 -13.73 13.95 -6.85
N LEU A 60 -14.45 13.93 -7.99
CA LEU A 60 -14.41 12.82 -8.94
C LEU A 60 -13.02 12.65 -9.56
N GLU A 61 -12.35 13.75 -9.91
CA GLU A 61 -11.00 13.72 -10.45
C GLU A 61 -10.02 13.12 -9.46
N MET A 62 -10.00 13.61 -8.21
CA MET A 62 -9.14 13.09 -7.15
C MET A 62 -9.36 11.58 -6.93
N CYS A 63 -10.62 11.17 -6.82
CA CYS A 63 -10.97 9.75 -6.70
C CYS A 63 -10.51 8.90 -7.88
N ASN A 64 -10.55 9.44 -9.10
CA ASN A 64 -10.03 8.75 -10.28
C ASN A 64 -8.50 8.62 -10.22
N GLN A 65 -7.79 9.62 -9.68
CA GLN A 65 -6.35 9.56 -9.46
C GLN A 65 -5.99 8.48 -8.43
N ASP A 66 -6.73 8.39 -7.32
CA ASP A 66 -6.49 7.36 -6.29
C ASP A 66 -6.72 5.96 -6.84
N LYS A 67 -7.81 5.74 -7.59
CA LYS A 67 -8.05 4.47 -8.30
C LYS A 67 -6.92 4.12 -9.26
N ALA A 68 -6.37 5.11 -9.98
CA ALA A 68 -5.24 4.88 -10.87
C ALA A 68 -3.96 4.52 -10.09
N ALA A 69 -3.72 5.15 -8.94
CA ALA A 69 -2.61 4.81 -8.07
C ALA A 69 -2.73 3.37 -7.52
N ILE A 70 -3.93 2.96 -7.08
CA ILE A 70 -4.21 1.59 -6.65
C ILE A 70 -3.88 0.58 -7.75
N ARG A 71 -4.39 0.80 -8.98
CA ARG A 71 -4.13 -0.10 -10.11
C ARG A 71 -2.64 -0.29 -10.38
N ARG A 72 -1.86 0.81 -10.36
CA ARG A 72 -0.41 0.74 -10.55
C ARG A 72 0.28 -0.08 -9.46
N ILE A 73 -0.14 0.08 -8.20
CA ILE A 73 0.39 -0.70 -7.08
C ILE A 73 0.06 -2.19 -7.24
N GLU A 74 -1.16 -2.52 -7.66
CA GLU A 74 -1.59 -3.90 -7.90
C GLU A 74 -0.83 -4.53 -9.07
N GLU A 75 -0.65 -3.79 -10.18
CA GLU A 75 0.15 -4.22 -11.33
C GLU A 75 1.59 -4.53 -10.92
N GLN A 76 2.24 -3.64 -10.16
CA GLN A 76 3.59 -3.86 -9.63
C GLN A 76 3.68 -5.11 -8.75
N LYS A 77 2.65 -5.39 -7.96
CA LYS A 77 2.59 -6.59 -7.10
C LYS A 77 2.46 -7.86 -7.95
N ASN A 78 1.65 -7.82 -9.01
CA ASN A 78 1.48 -8.96 -9.92
C ASN A 78 2.76 -9.23 -10.73
N ASP A 79 3.44 -8.19 -11.20
CA ASP A 79 4.71 -8.31 -11.92
C ASP A 79 5.82 -8.89 -11.03
N SER A 80 5.85 -8.52 -9.75
CA SER A 80 6.82 -9.05 -8.78
C SER A 80 6.59 -10.52 -8.40
N GLN A 81 5.41 -11.06 -8.70
CA GLN A 81 5.03 -12.45 -8.42
C GLN A 81 5.24 -13.40 -9.61
N LYS A 82 5.54 -12.86 -10.79
CA LYS A 82 5.83 -13.64 -12.01
C LYS A 82 7.29 -14.05 -12.09
#